data_AF-A0AAE0QLE8-F1
#
_entry.id   AF-A0AAE0QLE8-F1
#
_cell.length_a   1.000
_cell.length_b   1.000
_cell.length_c   1.000
_cell.angle_alpha   90.00
_cell.angle_beta   90.00
_cell.angle_gamma   90.00
#
_symmetry.space_group_name_H-M   'P 1'
#
loop_
_entity.id
_entity.type
_entity.pdbx_description
1 polymer ?
#
loop_
_entity_poly.entity_id
_entity_poly.type
_entity_poly.pdbx_seq_one_letter_code
_entity_poly.pdbx_strand_id
1 'polypeptide(L)'
;MPQPQPLDAVPVPSPEKWEGSVRKGVKPVPSCCADQLVAFALLLCALCFLGLDAQCPEPNTLKDAEGKKICARMFEDSNYYYEQSCGGQYIDAYPGDDVPIIPWSWNNRISSLVVNKLCSLTVWSRIKKNGSKRKFSSGIVYRLKDVQQGLFGSWENDISAYYCVC
;
A
#
# COMPACT_ATOMS: atom_id res chain seq x y z
N MET A 1 -22.89 13.57 -14.02
CA MET A 1 -22.19 14.11 -12.84
C MET A 1 -22.60 13.28 -11.64
N PRO A 2 -21.80 12.30 -11.19
CA PRO A 2 -22.16 11.54 -10.00
C PRO A 2 -21.93 12.42 -8.76
N GLN A 3 -22.96 12.47 -7.93
CA GLN A 3 -23.06 13.22 -6.68
C GLN A 3 -22.09 12.66 -5.62
N PRO A 4 -21.61 13.47 -4.66
CA PRO A 4 -20.93 12.94 -3.48
C PRO A 4 -21.93 12.21 -2.59
N GLN A 5 -21.67 10.95 -2.26
CA GLN A 5 -22.45 10.22 -1.27
C GLN A 5 -22.04 10.64 0.16
N PRO A 6 -22.96 10.56 1.14
CA PRO A 6 -22.75 11.09 2.49
C PRO A 6 -21.71 10.26 3.27
N LEU A 7 -21.00 10.93 4.20
CA LEU A 7 -20.22 10.25 5.23
C LEU A 7 -21.18 9.51 6.18
N ASP A 8 -21.34 8.21 5.95
CA ASP A 8 -21.90 7.33 6.97
C ASP A 8 -20.77 6.95 7.95
N ALA A 9 -21.00 7.31 9.20
CA ALA A 9 -20.15 7.00 10.33
C ALA A 9 -19.99 5.49 10.49
N VAL A 10 -18.75 5.00 10.36
CA VAL A 10 -18.44 3.61 10.71
C VAL A 10 -18.49 3.49 12.24
N PRO A 11 -19.32 2.59 12.81
CA PRO A 11 -19.37 2.37 14.24
C PRO A 11 -18.07 1.71 14.73
N VAL A 12 -17.47 2.31 15.74
CA VAL A 12 -16.31 1.77 16.47
C VAL A 12 -16.78 0.56 17.30
N PRO A 13 -16.23 -0.65 17.15
CA PRO A 13 -16.52 -1.74 18.06
C PRO A 13 -15.87 -1.45 19.43
N SER A 14 -16.73 -1.47 20.45
CA SER A 14 -16.40 -1.32 21.88
C SER A 14 -15.67 -2.57 22.41
N PRO A 15 -14.76 -2.45 23.40
CA PRO A 15 -14.00 -3.57 23.93
C PRO A 15 -14.84 -4.37 24.94
N GLU A 16 -15.45 -5.47 24.50
CA GLU A 16 -16.15 -6.39 25.41
C GLU A 16 -15.23 -7.53 25.87
N LYS A 17 -14.85 -7.40 27.15
CA LYS A 17 -15.10 -8.38 28.21
C LYS A 17 -14.45 -9.77 28.08
N TRP A 18 -13.35 -9.92 28.81
CA TRP A 18 -12.85 -11.18 29.35
C TRP A 18 -13.84 -11.77 30.37
N GLU A 19 -14.23 -13.04 30.22
CA GLU A 19 -14.63 -13.95 31.32
C GLU A 19 -14.90 -15.39 30.83
N GLY A 20 -14.00 -16.33 31.18
CA GLY A 20 -14.25 -17.77 31.45
C GLY A 20 -14.76 -18.69 30.33
N SER A 21 -14.64 -20.03 30.36
CA SER A 21 -13.97 -20.97 31.25
C SER A 21 -14.17 -22.40 30.68
N VAL A 22 -13.26 -23.31 31.05
CA VAL A 22 -13.39 -24.79 31.16
C VAL A 22 -13.07 -25.73 29.98
N ARG A 23 -11.84 -26.25 30.06
CA ARG A 23 -11.26 -27.60 29.82
C ARG A 23 -12.15 -28.77 29.34
N LYS A 24 -11.63 -29.53 28.36
CA LYS A 24 -11.37 -31.01 28.39
C LYS A 24 -10.16 -31.25 27.45
N GLY A 25 -9.01 -31.79 27.86
CA GLY A 25 -8.81 -33.17 28.31
C GLY A 25 -8.21 -34.00 27.17
N VAL A 26 -6.90 -33.88 26.91
CA VAL A 26 -6.13 -34.82 26.07
C VAL A 26 -4.88 -35.23 26.85
N LYS A 27 -4.69 -36.55 26.99
CA LYS A 27 -3.62 -37.19 27.77
C LYS A 27 -2.27 -37.10 27.04
N PRO A 28 -1.13 -37.13 27.76
CA PRO A 28 0.20 -37.05 27.16
C PRO A 28 0.66 -38.44 26.67
N VAL A 29 1.33 -38.48 25.53
CA VAL A 29 2.11 -39.63 25.07
C VAL A 29 3.50 -39.10 24.69
N PRO A 30 4.61 -39.70 25.17
CA PRO A 30 5.95 -39.16 24.99
C PRO A 30 6.53 -39.59 23.64
N SER A 31 7.04 -38.65 22.85
CA SER A 31 7.94 -38.98 21.74
C SER A 31 8.76 -37.75 21.32
N CYS A 32 9.91 -37.58 21.99
CA CYS A 32 10.79 -36.40 21.96
C CYS A 32 11.54 -36.14 20.64
N CYS A 33 11.04 -36.59 19.47
CA CYS A 33 11.76 -36.48 18.20
C CYS A 33 10.97 -35.82 17.06
N ALA A 34 9.66 -35.55 17.22
CA ALA A 34 8.80 -35.00 16.16
C ALA A 34 8.37 -33.53 16.39
N ASP A 35 8.50 -33.02 17.62
CA ASP A 35 8.01 -31.68 18.00
C ASP A 35 8.77 -30.51 17.36
N GLN A 36 10.02 -30.74 16.97
CA GLN A 36 10.89 -29.66 16.49
C GLN A 36 10.50 -29.19 15.08
N LEU A 37 10.03 -30.09 14.22
CA LEU A 37 9.58 -29.74 12.86
C LEU A 37 8.19 -29.09 12.85
N VAL A 38 7.29 -29.53 13.74
CA VAL A 38 5.93 -29.01 13.83
C VAL A 38 5.94 -27.59 14.42
N ALA A 39 6.79 -27.33 15.42
CA ALA A 39 6.97 -26.00 15.97
C ALA A 39 7.53 -25.00 14.95
N PHE A 40 8.53 -25.41 14.14
CA PHE A 40 9.07 -24.57 13.05
C PHE A 40 8.04 -24.34 11.94
N ALA A 41 7.25 -25.35 11.56
CA ALA A 41 6.19 -25.22 10.57
C ALA A 41 5.08 -24.27 11.05
N LEU A 42 4.67 -24.34 12.31
CA LEU A 42 3.68 -23.44 12.90
C LEU A 42 4.22 -22.01 13.04
N LEU A 43 5.50 -21.83 13.37
CA LEU A 43 6.15 -20.52 13.43
C LEU A 43 6.24 -19.86 12.04
N LEU A 44 6.62 -20.63 11.01
CA LEU A 44 6.63 -20.19 9.61
C LEU A 44 5.23 -19.84 9.13
N CYS A 45 4.22 -20.64 9.49
CA CYS A 45 2.83 -20.38 9.14
C CYS A 45 2.31 -19.10 9.81
N ALA A 46 2.63 -18.86 11.09
CA ALA A 46 2.28 -17.63 11.80
C ALA A 46 2.97 -16.38 11.19
N LEU A 47 4.20 -16.51 10.68
CA LEU A 47 4.89 -15.45 9.96
C LEU A 47 4.24 -15.13 8.59
N CYS A 48 3.57 -16.09 7.96
CA CYS A 48 2.81 -15.84 6.73
C CYS A 48 1.52 -15.04 6.96
N PHE A 49 0.96 -15.03 8.17
CA PHE A 49 -0.29 -14.33 8.48
C PHE A 49 -0.10 -12.92 9.05
N LEU A 50 1.14 -12.47 9.31
CA LEU A 50 1.45 -11.10 9.77
C LEU A 50 1.33 -10.02 8.67
N GLY A 51 0.70 -10.33 7.53
CA GLY A 51 0.58 -9.44 6.38
C GLY A 51 -0.86 -9.11 5.96
N LEU A 52 -1.84 -9.27 6.86
CA LEU A 52 -3.25 -8.96 6.59
C LEU A 52 -3.74 -7.65 7.21
N ASP A 53 -2.84 -6.76 7.62
CA ASP A 53 -3.18 -5.36 7.81
C ASP A 53 -3.09 -4.63 6.46
N ALA A 54 -3.91 -3.59 6.28
CA ALA A 54 -3.93 -2.80 5.06
C ALA A 54 -2.50 -2.44 4.62
N GLN A 55 -2.08 -2.89 3.42
CA GLN A 55 -0.68 -2.82 3.01
C GLN A 55 -0.21 -1.37 2.80
N CYS A 56 -1.14 -0.43 2.62
CA CYS A 56 -0.84 0.96 2.36
C CYS A 56 -0.40 1.69 3.65
N PRO A 57 0.78 2.32 3.67
CA PRO A 57 1.18 3.17 4.77
C PRO A 57 0.30 4.42 4.88
N GLU A 58 0.03 4.86 6.10
CA GLU A 58 -0.70 6.10 6.36
C GLU A 58 0.09 7.31 5.83
N PRO A 59 -0.54 8.24 5.08
CA PRO A 59 0.14 9.42 4.52
C PRO A 59 0.92 10.26 5.52
N ASN A 60 0.51 10.27 6.79
CA ASN A 60 1.09 11.11 7.85
C ASN A 60 2.39 10.55 8.41
N THR A 61 2.59 9.25 8.28
CA THR A 61 3.72 8.53 8.85
C THR A 61 4.71 8.09 7.79
N LEU A 62 4.52 8.53 6.54
CA LEU A 62 5.35 8.14 5.40
C LEU A 62 6.79 8.68 5.54
N LYS A 63 7.69 7.78 5.93
CA LYS A 63 9.13 8.02 6.13
C LYS A 63 9.92 6.82 5.61
N ASP A 64 11.17 7.04 5.23
CA ASP A 64 12.09 5.96 4.87
C ASP A 64 12.63 5.24 6.12
N ALA A 65 13.47 4.22 5.93
CA ALA A 65 14.06 3.45 7.02
C ALA A 65 14.98 4.32 7.90
N GLU A 66 15.56 5.37 7.32
CA GLU A 66 16.43 6.35 7.96
C GLU A 66 15.64 7.47 8.66
N GLY A 67 14.30 7.49 8.54
CA GLY A 67 13.42 8.46 9.15
C GLY A 67 13.27 9.78 8.39
N LYS A 68 13.82 9.89 7.17
CA LYS A 68 13.64 11.04 6.27
C LYS A 68 12.20 11.08 5.76
N LYS A 69 11.69 12.29 5.60
CA LYS A 69 10.36 12.51 5.03
C LYS A 69 10.34 12.09 3.55
N ILE A 70 9.42 11.20 3.20
CA ILE A 70 9.10 10.84 1.82
C ILE A 70 7.95 11.73 1.34
N CYS A 71 8.00 12.20 0.09
CA CYS A 71 6.94 12.99 -0.52
C CYS A 71 5.82 12.09 -1.06
N ALA A 72 6.17 11.03 -1.78
CA ALA A 72 5.24 10.00 -2.19
C ALA A 72 5.94 8.64 -2.30
N ARG A 73 5.21 7.56 -2.01
CA ARG A 73 5.62 6.18 -2.25
C ARG A 73 4.74 5.59 -3.34
N MET A 74 5.35 5.04 -4.38
CA MET A 74 4.68 4.45 -5.54
C MET A 74 4.91 2.95 -5.53
N PHE A 75 3.85 2.16 -5.67
CA PHE A 75 3.86 0.71 -5.52
C PHE A 75 3.59 0.02 -6.86
N GLU A 76 4.19 -1.15 -7.01
CA GLU A 76 4.04 -1.98 -8.19
C GLU A 76 2.65 -2.60 -8.30
N ASP A 77 2.07 -3.06 -7.18
CA ASP A 77 0.84 -3.85 -7.21
C ASP A 77 -0.36 -3.13 -6.59
N SER A 78 -1.51 -3.29 -7.26
CA SER A 78 -2.81 -2.87 -6.79
C SER A 78 -3.79 -4.05 -6.85
N ASN A 79 -4.71 -4.12 -5.90
CA ASN A 79 -5.68 -5.21 -5.83
C ASN A 79 -7.09 -4.70 -6.16
N TYR A 80 -8.03 -5.62 -6.39
CA TYR A 80 -9.45 -5.30 -6.44
C TYR A 80 -9.97 -4.81 -5.09
N TYR A 81 -9.50 -5.39 -3.98
CA TYR A 81 -9.82 -4.93 -2.63
C TYR A 81 -8.84 -3.84 -2.21
N TYR A 82 -9.33 -2.64 -1.90
CA TYR A 82 -8.49 -1.48 -1.57
C TYR A 82 -7.55 -1.74 -0.39
N GLU A 83 -7.99 -2.49 0.61
CA GLU A 83 -7.18 -2.83 1.78
C GLU A 83 -5.97 -3.72 1.43
N GLN A 84 -6.03 -4.43 0.28
CA GLN A 84 -4.95 -5.29 -0.22
C GLN A 84 -4.10 -4.61 -1.31
N SER A 85 -4.31 -3.32 -1.58
CA SER A 85 -3.46 -2.53 -2.47
C SER A 85 -2.18 -2.08 -1.78
N CYS A 86 -1.27 -1.43 -2.53
CA CYS A 86 0.07 -1.05 -2.08
C CYS A 86 0.97 -2.25 -1.79
N GLY A 87 0.84 -3.30 -2.62
CA GLY A 87 1.66 -4.50 -2.55
C GLY A 87 2.93 -4.40 -3.40
N GLY A 88 3.70 -5.49 -3.36
CA GLY A 88 4.88 -5.65 -4.22
C GLY A 88 6.06 -4.77 -3.83
N GLN A 89 6.88 -4.44 -4.82
CA GLN A 89 7.98 -3.49 -4.65
C GLN A 89 7.46 -2.06 -4.61
N TYR A 90 8.27 -1.13 -4.12
CA TYR A 90 7.97 0.30 -4.12
C TYR A 90 9.17 1.16 -4.50
N ILE A 91 8.88 2.36 -5.00
CA ILE A 91 9.86 3.43 -5.24
C ILE A 91 9.41 4.69 -4.49
N ASP A 92 10.37 5.29 -3.78
CA ASP A 92 10.16 6.50 -3.00
C ASP A 92 10.55 7.74 -3.79
N ALA A 93 9.67 8.73 -3.80
CA ALA A 93 9.94 10.08 -4.24
C ALA A 93 10.15 10.98 -3.03
N TYR A 94 11.31 11.61 -2.96
CA TYR A 94 11.64 12.57 -1.91
C TYR A 94 11.10 13.97 -2.22
N PRO A 95 10.97 14.84 -1.20
CA PRO A 95 10.56 16.22 -1.41
C PRO A 95 11.52 16.95 -2.36
N GLY A 96 10.98 17.56 -3.42
CA GLY A 96 11.76 18.26 -4.44
C GLY A 96 12.31 17.35 -5.54
N ASP A 97 12.04 16.03 -5.49
CA ASP A 97 12.49 15.11 -6.54
C ASP A 97 11.85 15.48 -7.88
N ASP A 98 12.71 15.76 -8.85
CA ASP A 98 12.36 16.01 -10.23
C ASP A 98 12.99 14.93 -11.12
N VAL A 99 12.17 13.94 -11.46
CA VAL A 99 12.60 12.77 -12.22
C VAL A 99 11.93 12.79 -13.60
N PRO A 100 12.60 13.36 -14.62
CA PRO A 100 12.07 13.41 -15.97
C PRO A 100 12.06 12.05 -16.66
N ILE A 101 12.87 11.09 -16.19
CA ILE A 101 12.93 9.72 -16.72
C ILE A 101 13.03 8.79 -15.51
N ILE A 102 11.96 8.05 -15.23
CA ILE A 102 11.97 7.04 -14.17
C ILE A 102 12.94 5.90 -14.52
N PRO A 103 13.57 5.21 -13.55
CA PRO A 103 14.38 4.04 -13.84
C PRO A 103 13.64 3.04 -14.73
N TRP A 104 14.35 2.44 -15.69
CA TRP A 104 13.72 1.57 -16.69
C TRP A 104 12.97 0.39 -16.08
N SER A 105 13.45 -0.11 -14.94
CA SER A 105 12.78 -1.16 -14.16
C SER A 105 11.45 -0.74 -13.55
N TRP A 106 11.11 0.54 -13.53
CA TRP A 106 9.90 1.12 -12.92
C TRP A 106 8.96 1.77 -13.92
N ASN A 107 9.44 1.99 -15.15
CA ASN A 107 8.66 2.59 -16.21
C ASN A 107 7.42 1.73 -16.49
N ASN A 108 6.24 2.33 -16.44
CA ASN A 108 4.96 1.66 -16.72
C ASN A 108 4.67 0.45 -15.79
N ARG A 109 5.06 0.54 -14.51
CA ARG A 109 4.79 -0.51 -13.50
C ARG A 109 3.99 -0.06 -12.29
N ILE A 110 3.79 1.24 -12.11
CA ILE A 110 3.14 1.76 -10.91
C ILE A 110 1.63 1.59 -11.07
N SER A 111 0.99 1.01 -10.07
CA SER A 111 -0.45 0.72 -10.03
C SER A 111 -1.16 1.30 -8.80
N SER A 112 -0.42 1.64 -7.74
CA SER A 112 -0.95 2.34 -6.57
C SER A 112 0.09 3.30 -5.98
N LEU A 113 -0.37 4.32 -5.25
CA LEU A 113 0.54 5.30 -4.66
C LEU A 113 -0.03 5.95 -3.39
N VAL A 114 0.88 6.42 -2.55
CA VAL A 114 0.58 7.17 -1.32
C VAL A 114 1.35 8.49 -1.38
N VAL A 115 0.65 9.60 -1.24
CA VAL A 115 1.24 10.94 -1.18
C VAL A 115 1.15 11.46 0.25
N ASN A 116 2.27 11.89 0.81
CA ASN A 116 2.37 12.40 2.17
C ASN A 116 1.47 13.64 2.37
N LYS A 117 1.09 13.93 3.61
CA LYS A 117 0.37 15.16 3.95
C LYS A 117 1.16 16.40 3.56
N LEU A 118 0.41 17.39 3.05
CA LEU A 118 0.92 18.67 2.54
C LEU A 118 1.85 18.54 1.33
N CYS A 119 1.93 17.36 0.72
CA CYS A 119 2.69 17.13 -0.49
C CYS A 119 1.75 16.92 -1.69
N SER A 120 2.29 17.08 -2.88
CA SER A 120 1.62 16.75 -4.13
C SER A 120 2.59 16.10 -5.10
N LEU A 121 2.14 15.01 -5.72
CA LEU A 121 2.89 14.28 -6.73
C LEU A 121 2.31 14.59 -8.10
N THR A 122 3.14 15.09 -9.00
CA THR A 122 2.79 15.25 -10.40
C THR A 122 3.44 14.15 -11.20
N VAL A 123 2.68 13.48 -12.04
CA VAL A 123 3.15 12.38 -12.90
C VAL A 123 2.85 12.67 -14.37
N TRP A 124 3.63 12.04 -15.23
CA TRP A 124 3.48 12.09 -16.67
C TRP A 124 3.52 10.71 -17.30
N SER A 125 2.74 10.55 -18.38
CA SER A 125 2.65 9.28 -19.09
C SER A 125 3.85 8.96 -19.98
N ARG A 126 4.65 9.97 -20.32
CA ARG A 126 5.85 9.79 -21.15
C ARG A 126 7.05 10.42 -20.48
N ILE A 127 8.20 9.85 -20.79
CA ILE A 127 9.52 10.37 -20.41
C ILE A 127 9.69 11.84 -20.83
N LYS A 128 10.62 12.51 -20.17
CA LYS A 128 10.89 13.95 -20.33
C LYS A 128 9.66 14.82 -20.03
N LYS A 129 8.80 14.37 -19.10
CA LYS A 129 7.57 15.07 -18.67
C LYS A 129 6.59 15.38 -19.80
N ASN A 130 6.42 14.44 -20.72
CA ASN A 130 5.53 14.58 -21.87
C ASN A 130 4.25 13.76 -21.74
N GLY A 131 3.33 13.94 -22.68
CA GLY A 131 2.08 13.18 -22.75
C GLY A 131 1.02 13.70 -21.79
N SER A 132 0.24 12.79 -21.22
CA SER A 132 -0.77 13.11 -20.22
C SER A 132 -0.09 13.51 -18.92
N LYS A 133 -0.69 14.45 -18.19
CA LYS A 133 -0.22 14.93 -16.89
C LYS A 133 -1.32 14.76 -15.85
N ARG A 134 -0.97 14.28 -14.67
CA ARG A 134 -1.88 14.20 -13.52
C ARG A 134 -1.18 14.70 -12.26
N LYS A 135 -1.93 15.42 -11.43
CA LYS A 135 -1.50 15.82 -10.10
C LYS A 135 -2.32 15.04 -9.07
N PHE A 136 -1.63 14.37 -8.17
CA PHE A 136 -2.18 13.70 -7.00
C PHE A 136 -1.93 14.58 -5.78
N SER A 137 -2.99 14.85 -5.03
CA SER A 137 -2.91 15.52 -3.73
C SER A 137 -2.56 14.50 -2.64
N SER A 138 -2.28 14.99 -1.44
CA SER A 138 -2.07 14.15 -0.25
C SER A 138 -3.19 13.14 -0.06
N GLY A 139 -2.82 11.89 0.23
CA GLY A 139 -3.76 10.79 0.42
C GLY A 139 -3.26 9.48 -0.20
N ILE A 140 -4.11 8.47 -0.13
CA ILE A 140 -3.86 7.14 -0.70
C ILE A 140 -4.65 7.03 -2.01
N VAL A 141 -3.99 6.57 -3.06
CA VAL A 141 -4.61 6.15 -4.31
C VAL A 141 -4.42 4.64 -4.42
N TYR A 142 -5.44 3.91 -3.98
CA TYR A 142 -5.39 2.45 -3.92
C TYR A 142 -5.23 1.79 -5.29
N ARG A 143 -5.77 2.40 -6.35
CA ARG A 143 -5.77 1.84 -7.70
C ARG A 143 -5.70 2.95 -8.73
N LEU A 144 -4.64 2.94 -9.54
CA LEU A 144 -4.48 3.88 -10.65
C LEU A 144 -5.38 3.52 -11.83
N LYS A 145 -5.82 2.26 -11.93
CA LYS A 145 -6.87 1.82 -12.85
C LYS A 145 -8.16 2.62 -12.76
N ASP A 146 -8.53 3.08 -11.56
CA ASP A 146 -9.74 3.87 -11.34
C ASP A 146 -9.53 5.36 -11.65
N VAL A 147 -8.27 5.77 -11.85
CA VAL A 147 -7.90 7.14 -12.21
C VAL A 147 -7.86 7.25 -13.72
N GLN A 148 -8.84 7.94 -14.27
CA GLN A 148 -8.98 8.06 -15.71
C GLN A 148 -7.89 8.93 -16.36
N GLN A 149 -7.41 8.46 -17.50
CA GLN A 149 -6.44 9.11 -18.36
C GLN A 149 -7.02 9.31 -19.76
N GLY A 150 -7.58 10.51 -20.00
CA GLY A 150 -8.28 10.79 -21.25
C GLY A 150 -9.59 10.01 -21.38
N LEU A 151 -10.00 9.68 -22.60
CA LEU A 151 -11.34 9.13 -22.87
C LEU A 151 -11.45 7.62 -22.60
N PHE A 152 -10.37 6.85 -22.82
CA PHE A 152 -10.38 5.38 -22.72
C PHE A 152 -9.22 4.80 -21.90
N GLY A 153 -8.34 5.64 -21.35
CA GLY A 153 -7.16 5.20 -20.59
C GLY A 153 -7.34 5.29 -19.09
N SER A 154 -6.44 4.64 -18.37
CA SER A 154 -6.25 4.78 -16.92
C SER A 154 -4.78 4.97 -16.62
N TRP A 155 -4.46 5.53 -15.45
CA TRP A 155 -3.07 5.72 -15.02
C TRP A 155 -2.35 4.43 -14.58
N GLU A 156 -3.05 3.30 -14.59
CA GLU A 156 -2.48 1.98 -14.33
C GLU A 156 -1.30 1.71 -15.26
N ASN A 157 -0.12 1.44 -14.69
CA ASN A 157 1.07 1.05 -15.45
C ASN A 157 1.43 2.04 -16.57
N ASP A 158 1.21 3.33 -16.36
CA ASP A 158 1.46 4.36 -17.39
C ASP A 158 2.40 5.48 -16.92
N ILE A 159 2.86 5.44 -15.68
CA ILE A 159 3.77 6.48 -15.15
C ILE A 159 5.20 6.27 -15.69
N SER A 160 5.73 7.30 -16.33
CA SER A 160 7.09 7.33 -16.91
C SER A 160 7.99 8.45 -16.37
N ALA A 161 7.40 9.45 -15.70
CA ALA A 161 8.13 10.56 -15.08
C ALA A 161 7.31 11.13 -13.91
N TYR A 162 7.99 11.72 -12.93
CA TYR A 162 7.33 12.33 -11.78
C TYR A 162 8.08 13.54 -11.23
N TYR A 163 7.34 14.36 -10.49
CA TYR A 163 7.85 15.52 -9.78
C TYR A 163 7.07 15.65 -8.47
N CYS A 164 7.77 15.70 -7.35
CA CYS A 164 7.14 15.72 -6.03
C CYS A 164 7.44 17.01 -5.28
N VAL A 165 6.39 17.68 -4.79
CA VAL A 165 6.50 18.95 -4.06
C VAL A 165 5.82 18.82 -2.71
N CYS A 166 6.56 19.20 -1.67
CA CYS A 166 6.09 19.57 -0.34
C CYS A 166 6.61 20.99 -0.07
#